data_AF-A0AAU5BNY3-F1
#
_entry.id   AF-A0AAU5BNY3-F1
#
_cell.length_a   1.000
_cell.length_b   1.000
_cell.length_c   1.000
_cell.angle_alpha   90.00
_cell.angle_beta   90.00
_cell.angle_gamma   90.00
#
_symmetry.space_group_name_H-M   'P 1'
#
loop_
_entity.id
_entity.type
_entity.pdbx_description
1 polymer ?
#
loop_
_entity_poly.entity_id
_entity_poly.type
_entity_poly.pdbx_seq_one_letter_code
_entity_poly.pdbx_strand_id
1 'polypeptide(L)'
;MRELFLTDQQAYIRWIDLPGDGPVRVFVHGLGCTSTSDFAHIAAHHALEGGRALLVDLLGYGVSDRPADFDYRMESQAAVVAAVLDHLGLAGVDLVGHSMGGAVAIHLAAARPELVARLVVAEPNLYAGGGAFSSPVAAQDEDAFVASGFARILAVTDRPDYAARLRLADPRALHRSAVALVEGSTPAPGDLLAALGLPRTFLVGEWSLPDPEAEKVAGFGVPVIEIPRAGHNLTLDNPDGFATALARALSADQAPLPGHDGS
;
A
#
# COMPACT_ATOMS: atom_id res chain seq x y z
N MET A 1 -9.02 -12.82 13.22
CA MET A 1 -8.17 -11.65 13.45
C MET A 1 -7.03 -12.06 14.35
N ARG A 2 -5.81 -11.63 14.04
CA ARG A 2 -4.59 -11.82 14.81
C ARG A 2 -4.08 -10.44 15.26
N GLU A 3 -3.25 -10.41 16.30
CA GLU A 3 -2.66 -9.18 16.81
C GLU A 3 -1.25 -9.42 17.37
N LEU A 4 -0.44 -8.37 17.35
CA LEU A 4 0.90 -8.31 17.92
C LEU A 4 1.01 -7.02 18.73
N PHE A 5 1.42 -7.14 19.99
CA PHE A 5 1.75 -5.98 20.80
C PHE A 5 3.15 -5.46 20.46
N LEU A 6 3.23 -4.20 20.05
CA LEU A 6 4.47 -3.52 19.72
C LEU A 6 4.92 -2.71 20.94
N THR A 7 6.02 -3.12 21.55
CA THR A 7 6.47 -2.54 22.83
C THR A 7 6.86 -1.07 22.70
N ASP A 8 7.52 -0.69 21.59
CA ASP A 8 7.99 0.68 21.38
C ASP A 8 6.83 1.66 21.13
N GLN A 9 5.78 1.18 20.45
CA GLN A 9 4.60 1.99 20.15
C GLN A 9 3.51 1.88 21.23
N GLN A 10 3.65 0.96 22.19
CA GLN A 10 2.65 0.64 23.21
C GLN A 10 1.25 0.39 22.59
N ALA A 11 1.23 -0.35 21.48
CA ALA A 11 0.06 -0.47 20.62
C ALA A 11 -0.01 -1.86 19.98
N TYR A 12 -1.22 -2.34 19.72
CA TYR A 12 -1.45 -3.55 18.94
C TYR A 12 -1.58 -3.22 17.45
N ILE A 13 -0.74 -3.85 16.63
CA ILE A 13 -1.01 -4.02 15.20
C ILE A 13 -1.87 -5.28 14.99
N ARG A 14 -2.87 -5.18 14.13
CA ARG A 14 -3.84 -6.25 13.86
C ARG A 14 -3.93 -6.56 12.38
N TRP A 15 -4.19 -7.84 12.08
CA TRP A 15 -4.37 -8.30 10.70
C TRP A 15 -5.38 -9.44 10.62
N ILE A 16 -5.90 -9.65 9.41
CA ILE A 16 -6.63 -10.85 9.04
C ILE A 16 -5.66 -11.84 8.40
N ASP A 17 -5.74 -13.09 8.82
CA ASP A 17 -4.89 -14.19 8.35
C ASP A 17 -5.79 -15.21 7.65
N LEU A 18 -5.85 -15.11 6.32
CA LEU A 18 -6.62 -16.00 5.47
C LEU A 18 -5.75 -17.22 5.12
N PRO A 19 -6.24 -18.45 5.36
CA PRO A 19 -5.45 -19.66 5.22
C PRO A 19 -5.10 -19.98 3.76
N GLY A 20 -3.99 -20.66 3.56
CA GLY A 20 -3.50 -21.21 2.30
C GLY A 20 -2.16 -21.90 2.50
N ASP A 21 -1.82 -22.85 1.63
CA ASP A 21 -0.59 -23.67 1.74
C ASP A 21 0.51 -23.24 0.77
N GLY A 22 0.23 -22.26 -0.09
CA GLY A 22 1.16 -21.67 -1.07
C GLY A 22 1.91 -20.44 -0.54
N PRO A 23 2.44 -19.59 -1.45
CA PRO A 23 3.16 -18.37 -1.06
C PRO A 23 2.35 -17.48 -0.12
N VAL A 24 3.03 -16.86 0.84
CA VAL A 24 2.42 -15.89 1.75
C VAL A 24 2.40 -14.54 1.08
N ARG A 25 1.21 -13.96 0.96
CA ARG A 25 0.98 -12.59 0.47
C ARG A 25 0.64 -11.66 1.61
N VAL A 26 1.24 -10.49 1.63
CA VAL A 26 0.98 -9.44 2.61
C VAL A 26 0.40 -8.24 1.88
N PHE A 27 -0.77 -7.79 2.32
CA PHE A 27 -1.50 -6.69 1.69
C PHE A 27 -1.50 -5.47 2.62
N VAL A 28 -1.11 -4.32 2.05
CA VAL A 28 -0.99 -3.03 2.75
C VAL A 28 -1.87 -1.98 2.07
N HIS A 29 -2.84 -1.45 2.81
CA HIS A 29 -3.85 -0.51 2.32
C HIS A 29 -3.34 0.93 2.10
N GLY A 30 -4.12 1.70 1.34
CA GLY A 30 -3.91 3.13 1.10
C GLY A 30 -4.33 4.06 2.23
N LEU A 31 -4.13 5.36 2.04
CA LEU A 31 -4.46 6.40 3.02
C LEU A 31 -5.98 6.46 3.29
N GLY A 32 -6.37 6.30 4.56
CA GLY A 32 -7.78 6.32 4.94
C GLY A 32 -8.56 5.06 4.55
N CYS A 33 -7.86 4.00 4.15
CA CYS A 33 -8.44 2.71 3.83
C CYS A 33 -8.27 1.68 4.96
N THR A 34 -8.69 0.44 4.70
CA THR A 34 -8.45 -0.72 5.56
C THR A 34 -8.12 -1.93 4.69
N SER A 35 -7.17 -2.77 5.09
CA SER A 35 -6.70 -3.89 4.26
C SER A 35 -7.78 -4.94 4.04
N THR A 36 -8.66 -5.16 5.02
CA THR A 36 -9.74 -6.14 4.87
C THR A 36 -10.74 -5.72 3.79
N SER A 37 -11.22 -4.47 3.81
CA SER A 37 -12.15 -3.99 2.79
C SER A 37 -11.53 -3.87 1.40
N ASP A 38 -10.23 -3.59 1.32
CA ASP A 38 -9.56 -3.36 0.03
C ASP A 38 -9.14 -4.67 -0.64
N PHE A 39 -8.82 -5.70 0.14
CA PHE A 39 -8.13 -6.89 -0.39
C PHE A 39 -8.75 -8.23 -0.03
N ALA A 40 -9.73 -8.34 0.89
CA ALA A 40 -10.27 -9.66 1.23
C ALA A 40 -10.93 -10.37 0.04
N HIS A 41 -11.68 -9.63 -0.79
CA HIS A 41 -12.28 -10.17 -2.02
C HIS A 41 -11.24 -10.45 -3.10
N ILE A 42 -10.15 -9.68 -3.16
CA ILE A 42 -9.01 -9.94 -4.06
C ILE A 42 -8.29 -11.22 -3.63
N ALA A 43 -7.94 -11.35 -2.35
CA ALA A 43 -7.24 -12.52 -1.82
C ALA A 43 -8.04 -13.82 -1.97
N ALA A 44 -9.38 -13.74 -1.94
CA ALA A 44 -10.28 -14.86 -2.17
C ALA A 44 -10.57 -15.15 -3.66
N HIS A 45 -10.04 -14.33 -4.58
CA HIS A 45 -10.29 -14.49 -6.01
C HIS A 45 -9.58 -15.74 -6.57
N HIS A 46 -10.23 -16.47 -7.47
CA HIS A 46 -9.74 -17.74 -8.03
C HIS A 46 -8.36 -17.63 -8.69
N ALA A 47 -8.03 -16.50 -9.32
CA ALA A 47 -6.70 -16.26 -9.91
C ALA A 47 -5.55 -16.26 -8.88
N LEU A 48 -5.85 -16.15 -7.59
CA LEU A 48 -4.88 -16.06 -6.48
C LEU A 48 -5.01 -17.24 -5.50
N GLU A 49 -5.72 -18.29 -5.89
CA GLU A 49 -6.03 -19.45 -5.04
C GLU A 49 -4.77 -20.13 -4.48
N GLY A 50 -4.96 -20.83 -3.35
CA GLY A 50 -3.92 -21.60 -2.67
C GLY A 50 -2.91 -20.80 -1.86
N GLY A 51 -2.78 -19.49 -2.05
CA GLY A 51 -1.89 -18.64 -1.24
C GLY A 51 -2.47 -18.28 0.12
N ARG A 52 -1.61 -18.15 1.13
CA ARG A 52 -1.97 -17.56 2.42
C ARG A 52 -1.97 -16.04 2.30
N ALA A 53 -2.94 -15.33 2.85
CA ALA A 53 -3.00 -13.86 2.78
C ALA A 53 -3.05 -13.21 4.16
N LEU A 54 -2.15 -12.27 4.40
CA LEU A 54 -2.12 -11.40 5.58
C LEU A 54 -2.61 -10.01 5.18
N LEU A 55 -3.79 -9.62 5.65
CA LEU A 55 -4.38 -8.29 5.40
C LEU A 55 -4.10 -7.42 6.62
N VAL A 56 -3.06 -6.58 6.54
CA VAL A 56 -2.53 -5.84 7.67
C VAL A 56 -3.13 -4.45 7.72
N ASP A 57 -3.87 -4.13 8.79
CA ASP A 57 -4.28 -2.75 9.02
C ASP A 57 -3.12 -2.00 9.68
N LEU A 58 -2.67 -0.91 9.06
CA LEU A 58 -1.58 -0.09 9.60
C LEU A 58 -2.01 0.57 10.92
N LEU A 59 -1.03 0.92 11.78
CA LEU A 59 -1.35 1.69 12.99
C LEU A 59 -2.08 2.97 12.60
N GLY A 60 -3.11 3.33 13.36
CA GLY A 60 -3.98 4.47 13.06
C GLY A 60 -5.16 4.16 12.13
N TYR A 61 -5.23 2.95 11.57
CA TYR A 61 -6.24 2.58 10.58
C TYR A 61 -6.97 1.27 10.95
N GLY A 62 -8.19 1.13 10.43
CA GLY A 62 -8.98 -0.08 10.55
C GLY A 62 -9.11 -0.56 12.00
N VAL A 63 -8.71 -1.81 12.23
CA VAL A 63 -8.80 -2.46 13.54
C VAL A 63 -7.52 -2.34 14.38
N SER A 64 -6.45 -1.76 13.84
CA SER A 64 -5.21 -1.54 14.60
C SER A 64 -5.35 -0.38 15.58
N ASP A 65 -4.49 -0.38 16.61
CA ASP A 65 -4.47 0.68 17.61
C ASP A 65 -4.01 2.02 17.00
N ARG A 66 -4.34 3.11 17.70
CA ARG A 66 -4.16 4.51 17.25
C ARG A 66 -3.22 5.26 18.21
N PRO A 67 -1.94 4.89 18.32
CA PRO A 67 -1.02 5.51 19.26
C PRO A 67 -0.81 7.00 18.93
N ALA A 68 -1.01 7.88 19.92
CA ALA A 68 -0.91 9.33 19.73
C ALA A 68 0.52 9.80 19.46
N ASP A 69 1.53 9.06 19.94
CA ASP A 69 2.95 9.43 19.83
C ASP A 69 3.65 8.80 18.62
N PHE A 70 2.92 8.04 17.79
CA PHE A 70 3.46 7.50 16.55
C PHE A 70 3.52 8.60 15.47
N ASP A 71 4.58 8.60 14.68
CA ASP A 71 4.84 9.64 13.66
C ASP A 71 4.06 9.42 12.36
N TYR A 72 3.55 8.19 12.15
CA TYR A 72 2.82 7.76 10.96
C TYR A 72 3.56 7.94 9.63
N ARG A 73 4.89 8.01 9.68
CA ARG A 73 5.75 8.05 8.48
C ARG A 73 5.77 6.69 7.77
N MET A 74 6.07 6.70 6.47
CA MET A 74 5.99 5.47 5.66
C MET A 74 7.05 4.45 6.10
N GLU A 75 8.22 4.93 6.51
CA GLU A 75 9.33 4.13 7.06
C GLU A 75 8.94 3.49 8.40
N SER A 76 8.27 4.25 9.28
CA SER A 76 7.81 3.77 10.57
C SER A 76 6.70 2.72 10.42
N GLN A 77 5.75 2.95 9.52
CA GLN A 77 4.73 1.94 9.17
C GLN A 77 5.37 0.68 8.56
N ALA A 78 6.41 0.84 7.72
CA ALA A 78 7.13 -0.28 7.14
C ALA A 78 7.84 -1.14 8.21
N ALA A 79 8.48 -0.51 9.19
CA ALA A 79 9.10 -1.21 10.32
C ALA A 79 8.07 -1.98 11.15
N VAL A 80 6.88 -1.41 11.34
CA VAL A 80 5.78 -2.06 12.04
C VAL A 80 5.26 -3.30 11.28
N VAL A 81 5.10 -3.22 9.96
CA VAL A 81 4.73 -4.39 9.15
C VAL A 81 5.84 -5.45 9.18
N ALA A 82 7.12 -5.03 9.11
CA ALA A 82 8.26 -5.95 9.23
C ALA A 82 8.26 -6.70 10.57
N ALA A 83 7.91 -6.04 11.68
CA ALA A 83 7.79 -6.67 12.99
C ALA A 83 6.70 -7.76 13.02
N VAL A 84 5.62 -7.61 12.27
CA VAL A 84 4.61 -8.67 12.11
C VAL A 84 5.20 -9.89 11.39
N LEU A 85 5.99 -9.68 10.34
CA LEU A 85 6.64 -10.77 9.59
C LEU A 85 7.68 -11.49 10.45
N ASP A 86 8.51 -10.74 11.17
CA ASP A 86 9.50 -11.28 12.10
C ASP A 86 8.81 -12.10 13.21
N HIS A 87 7.71 -11.60 13.79
CA HIS A 87 6.93 -12.31 14.81
C HIS A 87 6.36 -13.64 14.30
N LEU A 88 5.93 -13.67 13.03
CA LEU A 88 5.40 -14.87 12.40
C LEU A 88 6.50 -15.82 11.88
N GLY A 89 7.79 -15.42 11.97
CA GLY A 89 8.91 -16.17 11.42
C GLY A 89 8.86 -16.29 9.89
N LEU A 90 8.29 -15.30 9.22
CA LEU A 90 8.13 -15.28 7.77
C LEU A 90 9.29 -14.54 7.10
N ALA A 91 9.72 -15.06 5.96
CA ALA A 91 10.69 -14.43 5.07
C ALA A 91 10.30 -14.72 3.61
N GLY A 92 10.75 -13.90 2.67
CA GLY A 92 10.44 -14.06 1.25
C GLY A 92 8.94 -14.04 0.93
N VAL A 93 8.17 -13.11 1.51
CA VAL A 93 6.73 -12.96 1.21
C VAL A 93 6.52 -12.19 -0.09
N ASP A 94 5.36 -12.39 -0.71
CA ASP A 94 4.86 -11.51 -1.77
C ASP A 94 4.22 -10.28 -1.11
N LEU A 95 4.83 -9.11 -1.28
CA LEU A 95 4.35 -7.88 -0.65
C LEU A 95 3.57 -7.03 -1.65
N VAL A 96 2.31 -6.73 -1.33
CA VAL A 96 1.38 -5.99 -2.17
C VAL A 96 0.95 -4.71 -1.45
N GLY A 97 1.20 -3.55 -2.04
CA GLY A 97 0.84 -2.26 -1.47
C GLY A 97 0.06 -1.39 -2.45
N HIS A 98 -1.01 -0.74 -1.98
CA HIS A 98 -1.79 0.22 -2.77
C HIS A 98 -1.61 1.65 -2.26
N SER A 99 -1.38 2.61 -3.15
CA SER A 99 -1.29 4.03 -2.80
C SER A 99 -0.24 4.28 -1.70
N MET A 100 -0.60 4.91 -0.58
CA MET A 100 0.25 5.03 0.60
C MET A 100 0.88 3.69 1.03
N GLY A 101 0.12 2.60 0.99
CA GLY A 101 0.60 1.25 1.32
C GLY A 101 1.67 0.75 0.35
N GLY A 102 1.68 1.25 -0.89
CA GLY A 102 2.77 0.99 -1.85
C GLY A 102 4.08 1.66 -1.44
N ALA A 103 4.03 2.90 -0.94
CA ALA A 103 5.22 3.57 -0.38
C ALA A 103 5.76 2.83 0.85
N VAL A 104 4.87 2.41 1.76
CA VAL A 104 5.22 1.57 2.92
C VAL A 104 5.88 0.26 2.47
N ALA A 105 5.30 -0.41 1.47
CA ALA A 105 5.83 -1.67 0.94
C ALA A 105 7.22 -1.51 0.32
N ILE A 106 7.46 -0.42 -0.41
CA ILE A 106 8.78 -0.10 -0.98
C ILE A 106 9.82 0.13 0.12
N HIS A 107 9.47 0.90 1.15
CA HIS A 107 10.38 1.13 2.29
C HIS A 107 10.72 -0.18 3.02
N LEU A 108 9.73 -1.06 3.22
CA LEU A 108 9.96 -2.38 3.82
C LEU A 108 10.92 -3.20 2.96
N ALA A 109 10.63 -3.32 1.66
CA ALA A 109 11.46 -4.08 0.71
C ALA A 109 12.90 -3.55 0.64
N ALA A 110 13.10 -2.24 0.75
CA ALA A 110 14.42 -1.63 0.73
C ALA A 110 15.19 -1.83 2.05
N ALA A 111 14.51 -1.72 3.19
CA ALA A 111 15.14 -1.84 4.51
C ALA A 111 15.39 -3.30 4.92
N ARG A 112 14.52 -4.21 4.50
CA ARG A 112 14.50 -5.63 4.89
C ARG A 112 14.26 -6.52 3.65
N PRO A 113 15.15 -6.51 2.65
CA PRO A 113 14.95 -7.24 1.40
C PRO A 113 14.81 -8.76 1.58
N GLU A 114 15.34 -9.33 2.66
CA GLU A 114 15.20 -10.75 2.99
C GLU A 114 13.75 -11.15 3.35
N LEU A 115 12.92 -10.18 3.76
CA LEU A 115 11.51 -10.43 4.06
C LEU A 115 10.65 -10.50 2.80
N VAL A 116 11.13 -10.01 1.64
CA VAL A 116 10.32 -9.80 0.45
C VAL A 116 10.87 -10.60 -0.74
N ALA A 117 10.08 -11.56 -1.25
CA ALA A 117 10.42 -12.29 -2.46
C ALA A 117 10.00 -11.51 -3.72
N ARG A 118 8.84 -10.86 -3.67
CA ARG A 118 8.29 -10.06 -4.77
C ARG A 118 7.56 -8.85 -4.24
N LEU A 119 7.66 -7.72 -4.94
CA LEU A 119 6.95 -6.48 -4.61
C LEU A 119 5.96 -6.12 -5.72
N VAL A 120 4.69 -5.94 -5.37
CA VAL A 120 3.69 -5.41 -6.29
C VAL A 120 3.11 -4.13 -5.72
N VAL A 121 3.26 -3.03 -6.43
CA VAL A 121 2.75 -1.71 -6.01
C VAL A 121 1.67 -1.24 -6.97
N ALA A 122 0.51 -0.88 -6.45
CA ALA A 122 -0.60 -0.34 -7.22
C ALA A 122 -0.71 1.16 -6.95
N GLU A 123 -0.39 1.97 -7.96
CA GLU A 123 -0.37 3.45 -7.90
C GLU A 123 0.20 4.01 -6.57
N PRO A 124 1.42 3.61 -6.17
CA PRO A 124 2.07 4.05 -4.95
C PRO A 124 2.35 5.55 -4.94
N ASN A 125 2.49 6.16 -3.76
CA ASN A 125 3.08 7.50 -3.66
C ASN A 125 4.61 7.41 -3.80
N LEU A 126 5.18 7.78 -4.95
CA LEU A 126 6.62 7.62 -5.18
C LEU A 126 7.49 8.81 -4.77
N TYR A 127 6.95 10.02 -4.78
CA TYR A 127 7.69 11.24 -4.50
C TYR A 127 6.89 12.21 -3.62
N ALA A 128 7.59 13.19 -3.06
CA ALA A 128 7.00 14.26 -2.27
C ALA A 128 5.99 15.10 -3.07
N GLY A 129 5.11 15.80 -2.37
CA GLY A 129 4.06 16.67 -2.93
C GLY A 129 2.64 16.20 -2.62
N GLY A 130 2.47 14.92 -2.27
CA GLY A 130 1.17 14.31 -2.00
C GLY A 130 0.28 14.22 -3.24
N GLY A 131 -1.00 13.97 -3.04
CA GLY A 131 -2.00 13.87 -4.10
C GLY A 131 -3.26 14.67 -3.79
N ALA A 132 -4.26 14.58 -4.67
CA ALA A 132 -5.51 15.36 -4.56
C ALA A 132 -6.24 15.21 -3.21
N PHE A 133 -6.04 14.08 -2.52
CA PHE A 133 -6.56 13.85 -1.18
C PHE A 133 -5.60 14.28 -0.06
N SER A 134 -4.31 13.89 -0.11
CA SER A 134 -3.38 14.14 0.99
C SER A 134 -2.93 15.60 1.09
N SER A 135 -2.75 16.32 -0.03
CA SER A 135 -2.25 17.70 0.03
C SER A 135 -3.21 18.66 0.75
N PRO A 136 -4.54 18.63 0.52
CA PRO A 136 -5.49 19.46 1.29
C PRO A 136 -5.61 19.07 2.77
N VAL A 137 -5.37 17.80 3.12
CA VAL A 137 -5.34 17.34 4.52
C VAL A 137 -4.09 17.91 5.21
N ALA A 138 -2.92 17.71 4.59
CA ALA A 138 -1.63 18.13 5.13
C ALA A 138 -1.51 19.66 5.28
N ALA A 139 -2.21 20.43 4.45
CA ALA A 139 -2.23 21.89 4.52
C ALA A 139 -3.01 22.44 5.73
N GLN A 140 -3.79 21.62 6.43
CA GLN A 140 -4.50 22.02 7.64
C GLN A 140 -3.59 21.86 8.86
N ASP A 141 -3.79 22.70 9.88
CA ASP A 141 -3.25 22.45 11.22
C ASP A 141 -3.81 21.13 11.79
N GLU A 142 -2.99 20.36 12.50
CA GLU A 142 -3.35 19.01 12.98
C GLU A 142 -4.57 19.07 13.92
N ASP A 143 -4.55 19.96 14.90
CA ASP A 143 -5.65 20.04 15.88
C ASP A 143 -6.93 20.59 15.24
N ALA A 144 -6.81 21.55 14.31
CA ALA A 144 -7.95 22.01 13.51
C ALA A 144 -8.54 20.90 12.62
N PHE A 145 -7.69 20.05 12.05
CA PHE A 145 -8.10 18.91 11.24
C PHE A 145 -8.85 17.88 12.08
N VAL A 146 -8.28 17.50 13.23
CA VAL A 146 -8.90 16.55 14.17
C VAL A 146 -10.24 17.10 14.68
N ALA A 147 -10.29 18.40 15.03
CA ALA A 147 -11.49 19.01 15.59
C ALA A 147 -12.64 19.14 14.58
N SER A 148 -12.35 19.31 13.28
CA SER A 148 -13.40 19.62 12.29
C SER A 148 -13.08 19.23 10.85
N GLY A 149 -11.82 19.23 10.44
CA GLY A 149 -11.41 18.91 9.06
C GLY A 149 -11.80 17.49 8.64
N PHE A 150 -11.57 16.50 9.50
CA PHE A 150 -11.91 15.12 9.21
C PHE A 150 -13.42 14.91 8.98
N ALA A 151 -14.27 15.50 9.84
CA ALA A 151 -15.72 15.45 9.68
C ALA A 151 -16.19 16.14 8.39
N ARG A 152 -15.54 17.25 7.99
CA ARG A 152 -15.82 17.91 6.70
C ARG A 152 -15.50 16.99 5.53
N ILE A 153 -14.35 16.31 5.52
CA ILE A 153 -13.98 15.38 4.46
C ILE A 153 -15.02 14.26 4.34
N LEU A 154 -15.41 13.66 5.48
CA LEU A 154 -16.43 12.62 5.50
C LEU A 154 -17.80 13.08 4.96
N ALA A 155 -18.13 14.37 5.12
CA ALA A 155 -19.39 14.94 4.67
C ALA A 155 -19.42 15.26 3.16
N VAL A 156 -18.25 15.52 2.55
CA VAL A 156 -18.16 15.92 1.13
C VAL A 156 -17.60 14.83 0.21
N THR A 157 -17.14 13.71 0.78
CA THR A 157 -16.70 12.54 -0.01
C THR A 157 -17.89 11.95 -0.76
N ASP A 158 -17.81 11.90 -2.08
CA ASP A 158 -18.84 11.39 -3.00
C ASP A 158 -18.77 9.87 -3.22
N ARG A 159 -17.73 9.22 -2.69
CA ARG A 159 -17.52 7.76 -2.69
C ARG A 159 -17.95 7.15 -1.35
N PRO A 160 -19.16 6.57 -1.23
CA PRO A 160 -19.66 6.04 0.04
C PRO A 160 -18.81 4.86 0.55
N ASP A 161 -18.25 4.07 -0.36
CA ASP A 161 -17.33 2.97 -0.05
C ASP A 161 -16.02 3.47 0.59
N TYR A 162 -15.45 4.56 0.08
CA TYR A 162 -14.27 5.19 0.67
C TYR A 162 -14.62 5.85 2.00
N ALA A 163 -15.72 6.60 2.07
CA ALA A 163 -16.14 7.25 3.31
C ALA A 163 -16.42 6.23 4.44
N ALA A 164 -16.89 5.02 4.12
CA ALA A 164 -17.07 3.95 5.10
C ALA A 164 -15.73 3.47 5.69
N ARG A 165 -14.73 3.25 4.83
CA ARG A 165 -13.36 2.87 5.25
C ARG A 165 -12.68 3.99 6.03
N LEU A 166 -12.81 5.23 5.55
CA LEU A 166 -12.23 6.41 6.17
C LEU A 166 -12.71 6.62 7.61
N ARG A 167 -13.96 6.26 7.94
CA ARG A 167 -14.48 6.32 9.32
C ARG A 167 -13.74 5.42 10.31
N LEU A 168 -12.97 4.45 9.82
CA LEU A 168 -12.14 3.57 10.65
C LEU A 168 -10.71 4.11 10.83
N ALA A 169 -10.35 5.19 10.15
CA ALA A 169 -9.09 5.89 10.37
C ALA A 169 -9.18 6.80 11.61
N ASP A 170 -8.07 6.88 12.34
CA ASP A 170 -7.85 7.97 13.30
C ASP A 170 -7.63 9.29 12.55
N PRO A 171 -8.31 10.39 12.92
CA PRO A 171 -8.11 11.69 12.26
C PRO A 171 -6.67 12.20 12.35
N ARG A 172 -5.97 11.96 13.46
CA ARG A 172 -4.58 12.40 13.65
C ARG A 172 -3.62 11.54 12.85
N ALA A 173 -3.83 10.23 12.81
CA ALA A 173 -3.07 9.33 11.94
C ALA A 173 -3.23 9.72 10.46
N LEU A 174 -4.46 9.98 10.02
CA LEU A 174 -4.73 10.39 8.64
C LEU A 174 -4.00 11.70 8.31
N HIS A 175 -4.06 12.69 9.21
CA HIS A 175 -3.36 13.96 9.03
C HIS A 175 -1.85 13.78 8.93
N ARG A 176 -1.23 13.11 9.90
CA ARG A 176 0.22 12.90 9.94
C ARG A 176 0.72 12.06 8.77
N SER A 177 -0.01 11.01 8.38
CA SER A 177 0.32 10.26 7.17
C SER A 177 0.23 11.14 5.92
N ALA A 178 -0.79 12.01 5.81
CA ALA A 178 -0.89 12.94 4.69
C ALA A 178 0.27 13.95 4.66
N VAL A 179 0.65 14.51 5.81
CA VAL A 179 1.83 15.39 5.95
C VAL A 179 3.09 14.65 5.52
N ALA A 180 3.32 13.43 6.03
CA ALA A 180 4.48 12.63 5.68
C ALA A 180 4.55 12.30 4.18
N LEU A 181 3.41 12.06 3.51
CA LEU A 181 3.35 11.87 2.06
C LEU A 181 3.67 13.16 1.28
N VAL A 182 3.27 14.33 1.79
CA VAL A 182 3.57 15.62 1.17
C VAL A 182 5.04 15.99 1.35
N GLU A 183 5.60 15.78 2.54
CA GLU A 183 7.02 15.97 2.81
C GLU A 183 7.91 14.99 2.03
N GLY A 184 7.42 13.76 1.87
CA GLY A 184 8.19 12.65 1.32
C GLY A 184 9.28 12.15 2.26
N SER A 185 10.19 11.35 1.71
CA SER A 185 11.33 10.77 2.40
C SER A 185 12.61 10.94 1.59
N THR A 186 13.77 10.73 2.21
CA THR A 186 15.05 10.65 1.53
C THR A 186 15.80 9.40 2.00
N PRO A 187 16.04 8.41 1.13
CA PRO A 187 15.66 8.36 -0.29
C PRO A 187 14.13 8.32 -0.52
N ALA A 188 13.67 8.80 -1.67
CA ALA A 188 12.25 8.74 -2.03
C ALA A 188 11.83 7.30 -2.40
N PRO A 189 10.56 6.90 -2.19
CA PRO A 189 10.11 5.56 -2.59
C PRO A 189 10.35 5.26 -4.06
N GLY A 190 10.22 6.23 -4.97
CA GLY A 190 10.55 6.03 -6.38
C GLY A 190 12.03 5.67 -6.64
N ASP A 191 12.95 6.29 -5.92
CA ASP A 191 14.38 6.00 -6.05
C ASP A 191 14.73 4.63 -5.45
N LEU A 192 14.12 4.29 -4.31
CA LEU A 192 14.22 2.96 -3.71
C LEU A 192 13.66 1.91 -4.66
N LEU A 193 12.46 2.13 -5.21
CA LEU A 193 11.81 1.25 -6.16
C LEU A 193 12.62 1.05 -7.42
N ALA A 194 13.45 2.01 -7.85
CA ALA A 194 14.38 1.83 -8.97
C ALA A 194 15.61 0.98 -8.57
N ALA A 195 16.10 1.13 -7.33
CA ALA A 195 17.32 0.50 -6.84
C ALA A 195 17.18 -0.96 -6.35
N LEU A 196 15.97 -1.40 -5.98
CA LEU A 196 15.73 -2.79 -5.53
C LEU A 196 16.25 -3.87 -6.52
N GLY A 197 16.84 -4.95 -6.00
CA GLY A 197 17.29 -6.08 -6.82
C GLY A 197 16.23 -7.19 -7.01
N LEU A 198 15.11 -7.10 -6.29
CA LEU A 198 14.07 -8.13 -6.26
C LEU A 198 13.02 -7.95 -7.37
N PRO A 199 12.30 -9.02 -7.76
CA PRO A 199 11.17 -8.92 -8.68
C PRO A 199 10.12 -7.92 -8.20
N ARG A 200 9.79 -6.96 -9.04
CA ARG A 200 8.89 -5.85 -8.73
C ARG A 200 7.98 -5.53 -9.91
N THR A 201 6.73 -5.16 -9.63
CA THR A 201 5.75 -4.80 -10.67
C THR A 201 4.92 -3.61 -10.20
N PHE A 202 4.62 -2.71 -11.13
CA PHE A 202 3.75 -1.57 -10.93
C PHE A 202 2.40 -1.83 -11.59
N LEU A 203 1.31 -1.59 -10.87
CA LEU A 203 -0.05 -1.67 -11.39
C LEU A 203 -0.64 -0.25 -11.50
N VAL A 204 -1.31 0.04 -12.61
CA VAL A 204 -1.95 1.33 -12.89
C VAL A 204 -3.34 1.12 -13.48
N GLY A 205 -4.31 1.95 -13.12
CA GLY A 205 -5.65 1.92 -13.70
C GLY A 205 -5.69 2.62 -15.06
N GLU A 206 -6.44 2.08 -16.02
CA GLU A 206 -6.68 2.70 -17.33
C GLU A 206 -7.13 4.16 -17.22
N TRP A 207 -8.02 4.48 -16.26
CA TRP A 207 -8.56 5.83 -16.07
C TRP A 207 -7.61 6.78 -15.34
N SER A 208 -6.51 6.26 -14.79
CA SER A 208 -5.44 7.07 -14.20
C SER A 208 -4.43 7.52 -15.25
N LEU A 209 -4.46 6.94 -16.47
CA LEU A 209 -3.53 7.28 -17.54
C LEU A 209 -3.94 8.57 -18.29
N PRO A 210 -2.97 9.35 -18.80
CA PRO A 210 -1.52 9.17 -18.66
C PRO A 210 -1.04 9.43 -17.23
N ASP A 211 -0.14 8.58 -16.75
CA ASP A 211 0.42 8.65 -15.39
C ASP A 211 1.96 8.82 -15.45
N PRO A 212 2.49 10.00 -15.07
CA PRO A 212 3.93 10.27 -15.13
C PRO A 212 4.78 9.35 -14.25
N GLU A 213 4.21 8.82 -13.15
CA GLU A 213 4.93 7.89 -12.28
C GLU A 213 5.08 6.53 -12.95
N ALA A 214 4.04 6.01 -13.60
CA ALA A 214 4.08 4.80 -14.39
C ALA A 214 5.08 4.91 -15.55
N GLU A 215 5.11 6.05 -16.26
CA GLU A 215 6.08 6.32 -17.32
C GLU A 215 7.53 6.30 -16.78
N LYS A 216 7.76 6.97 -15.63
CA LYS A 216 9.07 7.02 -14.98
C LYS A 216 9.51 5.63 -14.50
N VAL A 217 8.61 4.86 -13.91
CA VAL A 217 8.84 3.49 -13.42
C VAL A 217 9.16 2.54 -14.58
N ALA A 218 8.44 2.64 -15.70
CA ALA A 218 8.76 1.91 -16.93
C ALA A 218 10.16 2.26 -17.46
N GLY A 219 10.54 3.54 -17.38
CA GLY A 219 11.88 4.01 -17.74
C GLY A 219 13.02 3.40 -16.91
N PHE A 220 12.73 2.91 -15.70
CA PHE A 220 13.67 2.17 -14.85
C PHE A 220 13.70 0.66 -15.13
N GLY A 221 12.93 0.18 -16.11
CA GLY A 221 12.80 -1.23 -16.43
C GLY A 221 11.91 -2.02 -15.48
N VAL A 222 11.09 -1.33 -14.66
CA VAL A 222 10.07 -1.99 -13.83
C VAL A 222 8.83 -2.28 -14.68
N PRO A 223 8.37 -3.53 -14.77
CA PRO A 223 7.16 -3.87 -15.49
C PRO A 223 5.94 -3.11 -14.99
N VAL A 224 5.22 -2.46 -15.90
CA VAL A 224 3.95 -1.77 -15.65
C VAL A 224 2.82 -2.60 -16.25
N ILE A 225 1.81 -2.91 -15.45
CA ILE A 225 0.60 -3.62 -15.88
C ILE A 225 -0.59 -2.69 -15.70
N GLU A 226 -1.27 -2.41 -16.80
CA GLU A 226 -2.53 -1.66 -16.81
C GLU A 226 -3.70 -2.55 -16.38
N ILE A 227 -4.59 -1.99 -15.57
CA ILE A 227 -5.86 -2.61 -15.17
C ILE A 227 -7.00 -1.89 -15.91
N PRO A 228 -7.72 -2.60 -16.80
CA PRO A 228 -8.75 -1.97 -17.61
C PRO A 228 -9.93 -1.51 -16.74
N ARG A 229 -10.60 -0.43 -17.14
CA ARG A 229 -11.80 0.13 -16.49
C ARG A 229 -11.64 0.37 -14.99
N ALA A 230 -10.47 0.85 -14.58
CA ALA A 230 -10.16 1.19 -13.20
C ALA A 230 -9.49 2.55 -13.12
N GLY A 231 -9.80 3.33 -12.08
CA GLY A 231 -8.99 4.46 -11.63
C GLY A 231 -8.29 4.11 -10.32
N HIS A 232 -7.98 5.10 -9.49
CA HIS A 232 -7.21 4.91 -8.25
C HIS A 232 -7.79 3.92 -7.23
N ASN A 233 -9.06 3.52 -7.34
CA ASN A 233 -9.66 2.49 -6.48
C ASN A 233 -9.65 1.12 -7.18
N LEU A 234 -8.51 0.72 -7.75
CA LEU A 234 -8.35 -0.42 -8.66
C LEU A 234 -9.00 -1.72 -8.16
N THR A 235 -8.89 -2.02 -6.87
CA THR A 235 -9.46 -3.24 -6.27
C THR A 235 -10.98 -3.25 -6.23
N LEU A 236 -11.63 -2.09 -6.31
CA LEU A 236 -13.09 -1.94 -6.30
C LEU A 236 -13.66 -1.58 -7.68
N ASP A 237 -12.95 -0.79 -8.47
CA ASP A 237 -13.40 -0.37 -9.80
C ASP A 237 -13.41 -1.57 -10.78
N ASN A 238 -12.39 -2.45 -10.70
CA ASN A 238 -12.36 -3.71 -11.46
C ASN A 238 -11.64 -4.84 -10.69
N PRO A 239 -12.32 -5.52 -9.74
CA PRO A 239 -11.71 -6.56 -8.90
C PRO A 239 -11.09 -7.72 -9.68
N ASP A 240 -11.78 -8.22 -10.71
CA ASP A 240 -11.31 -9.34 -11.54
C ASP A 240 -10.05 -8.93 -12.34
N GLY A 241 -10.05 -7.71 -12.88
CA GLY A 241 -8.90 -7.13 -13.58
C GLY A 241 -7.70 -6.98 -12.66
N PHE A 242 -7.90 -6.45 -11.44
CA PHE A 242 -6.85 -6.32 -10.44
C PHE A 242 -6.29 -7.68 -10.03
N ALA A 243 -7.14 -8.66 -9.71
CA ALA A 243 -6.70 -9.98 -9.29
C ALA A 243 -5.93 -10.73 -10.40
N THR A 244 -6.36 -10.58 -11.66
CA THR A 244 -5.67 -11.16 -12.82
C THR A 244 -4.31 -10.50 -13.04
N ALA A 245 -4.24 -9.18 -12.96
CA ALA A 245 -2.98 -8.44 -13.08
C ALA A 245 -2.01 -8.80 -11.94
N LEU A 246 -2.52 -8.93 -10.71
CA LEU A 246 -1.75 -9.37 -9.55
C LEU A 246 -1.23 -10.80 -9.73
N ALA A 247 -2.07 -11.74 -10.19
CA ALA A 247 -1.62 -13.11 -10.46
C ALA A 247 -0.49 -13.15 -11.50
N ARG A 248 -0.57 -12.32 -12.55
CA ARG A 248 0.50 -12.15 -13.54
C ARG A 248 1.76 -11.49 -12.96
N ALA A 249 1.60 -10.53 -12.04
CA ALA A 249 2.72 -9.91 -11.34
C ALA A 249 3.45 -10.88 -10.42
N LEU A 250 2.74 -11.87 -9.87
CA LEU A 250 3.27 -12.87 -8.94
C LEU A 250 3.82 -14.13 -9.61
N SER A 251 3.56 -14.34 -10.91
CA SER A 251 4.05 -15.51 -11.62
C SER A 251 5.57 -15.45 -11.86
N ALA A 252 6.22 -16.61 -11.86
CA ALA A 252 7.68 -16.74 -12.04
C ALA A 252 8.17 -16.29 -13.44
N ASP A 253 7.27 -16.21 -14.44
CA ASP A 253 7.57 -15.97 -15.85
C ASP A 253 7.71 -14.48 -16.24
N GLN A 254 8.11 -13.61 -15.32
CA GLN A 254 8.55 -12.26 -15.70
C GLN A 254 9.95 -12.34 -16.32
N ALA A 255 10.03 -12.85 -17.54
CA ALA A 255 11.19 -12.67 -18.40
C ALA A 255 11.43 -11.16 -18.59
N PRO A 256 12.69 -10.70 -18.63
CA PRO A 256 12.98 -9.32 -18.97
C PRO A 256 12.38 -9.01 -20.34
N LEU A 257 11.70 -7.87 -20.48
CA LEU A 257 11.35 -7.35 -21.80
C LEU A 257 12.65 -7.25 -22.63
N PRO A 258 12.67 -7.72 -23.89
CA PRO A 258 13.86 -7.57 -24.72
C PRO A 258 14.22 -6.10 -24.78
N GLY A 259 15.48 -5.80 -24.49
CA GLY A 259 16.02 -4.45 -24.54
C GLY A 259 15.72 -3.82 -25.89
N HIS A 260 15.38 -2.54 -25.87
CA HIS A 260 15.44 -1.73 -27.08
C HIS A 260 16.91 -1.60 -27.47
N ASP A 261 17.36 -2.51 -28.31
CA ASP A 261 18.58 -2.38 -29.08
C ASP A 261 18.34 -1.22 -30.05
N GLY A 262 18.82 -0.04 -29.66
CA GLY A 262 18.81 1.14 -30.51
C GLY A 262 19.59 0.87 -31.79
N SER A 263 18.90 0.98 -32.92
CA SER A 263 19.47 1.23 -34.25
C SER A 263 19.18 2.68 -34.65
#